data_AF-A0A2W4LQP8-F1
#
_entry.id   AF-A0A2W4LQP8-F1
#
_cell.length_a   1.000
_cell.length_b   1.000
_cell.length_c   1.000
_cell.angle_alpha   90.00
_cell.angle_beta   90.00
_cell.angle_gamma   90.00
#
_symmetry.space_group_name_H-M   'P 1'
#
loop_
_entity.id
_entity.type
_entity.pdbx_description
1 polymer ?
#
loop_
_entity_poly.entity_id
_entity_poly.type
_entity_poly.pdbx_seq_one_letter_code
_entity_poly.pdbx_strand_id
1 'polypeptide(L)'
;MDDPPPDRGSEATGFIERMALIVGLLLLFALSVPLWVALRRSNELFVLRVRGGRPELVRGRIPQALFDDLADVFAGTRVDAEIRVVAEGGRPRVLLSGPQGALAQRVRNVVGRFRAAEIRAGRRAPNRAARRRVAR
;
A
#
# COMPACT_ATOMS: atom_id res chain seq x y z
N MET A 1 -54.85 -24.96 -38.27
CA MET A 1 -53.66 -25.34 -37.49
C MET A 1 -53.29 -24.08 -36.75
N ASP A 2 -53.91 -23.90 -35.59
CA ASP A 2 -53.78 -22.67 -34.81
C ASP A 2 -52.48 -22.75 -34.02
N ASP A 3 -51.59 -21.78 -34.22
CA ASP A 3 -50.38 -21.66 -33.42
C ASP A 3 -50.77 -21.47 -31.95
N PRO A 4 -50.13 -22.20 -31.01
CA PRO A 4 -50.38 -21.99 -29.61
C PRO A 4 -50.02 -20.55 -29.22
N PRO A 5 -50.82 -19.90 -28.35
CA PRO A 5 -50.57 -18.52 -27.96
C PRO A 5 -49.18 -18.39 -27.30
N PRO A 6 -48.46 -17.28 -27.55
CA PRO A 6 -47.12 -17.09 -27.01
C PRO A 6 -47.13 -17.14 -25.49
N ASP A 7 -46.29 -18.00 -24.93
CA ASP A 7 -46.06 -18.16 -23.49
C ASP A 7 -45.41 -16.92 -22.90
N ARG A 8 -46.25 -15.98 -22.41
CA ARG A 8 -45.82 -14.77 -21.71
C ARG A 8 -45.08 -15.04 -20.39
N GLY A 9 -45.17 -16.26 -19.84
CA GLY A 9 -44.47 -16.64 -18.60
C GLY A 9 -42.96 -16.84 -18.80
N SER A 10 -42.56 -17.29 -20.00
CA SER A 10 -41.15 -17.51 -20.35
C SER A 10 -40.33 -16.21 -20.41
N GLU A 11 -40.91 -15.11 -20.92
CA GLU A 11 -40.24 -13.80 -21.01
C GLU A 11 -40.03 -13.14 -19.63
N ALA A 12 -41.05 -13.23 -18.76
CA ALA A 12 -40.96 -12.68 -17.40
C ALA A 12 -39.91 -13.42 -16.56
N THR A 13 -39.83 -14.74 -16.71
CA THR A 13 -38.85 -15.57 -16.00
C THR A 13 -37.42 -15.23 -16.42
N GLY A 14 -37.19 -15.07 -17.73
CA GLY A 14 -35.88 -14.66 -18.26
C GLY A 14 -35.47 -13.24 -17.83
N PHE A 15 -36.43 -12.32 -17.66
CA PHE A 15 -36.16 -10.98 -17.13
C PHE A 15 -35.73 -11.03 -15.65
N ILE A 16 -36.46 -11.78 -14.82
CA ILE A 16 -36.14 -11.94 -13.38
C ILE A 16 -34.77 -12.60 -13.20
N GLU A 17 -34.45 -13.62 -13.99
CA GLU A 17 -33.15 -14.31 -13.94
C GLU A 17 -32.00 -13.36 -14.29
N ARG A 18 -32.14 -12.56 -15.35
CA ARG A 18 -31.14 -11.53 -15.72
C ARG A 18 -31.01 -10.45 -14.65
N MET A 19 -32.12 -9.99 -14.08
CA MET A 19 -32.11 -9.02 -12.98
C MET A 19 -31.40 -9.59 -11.75
N ALA A 20 -31.67 -10.84 -11.38
CA ALA A 20 -31.01 -11.52 -10.27
C ALA A 20 -29.51 -11.66 -10.51
N LEU A 21 -29.07 -11.99 -11.73
CA LEU A 21 -27.66 -12.04 -12.10
C LEU A 21 -26.98 -10.67 -11.99
N ILE A 22 -27.63 -9.61 -12.49
CA ILE A 22 -27.11 -8.24 -12.39
C ILE A 22 -26.98 -7.80 -10.94
N VAL A 23 -28.02 -8.02 -10.12
CA VAL A 23 -28.01 -7.70 -8.69
C VAL A 23 -26.93 -8.50 -7.96
N GLY A 24 -26.79 -9.79 -8.26
CA GLY A 24 -25.74 -10.65 -7.72
C GLY A 24 -24.34 -10.16 -8.07
N LEU A 25 -24.11 -9.76 -9.33
CA LEU A 25 -22.83 -9.21 -9.77
C LEU A 25 -22.52 -7.87 -9.10
N LEU A 26 -23.52 -6.99 -8.97
CA LEU A 26 -23.39 -5.71 -8.28
C LEU A 26 -23.04 -5.89 -6.80
N LEU A 27 -23.72 -6.81 -6.11
CA LEU A 27 -23.43 -7.13 -4.71
C LEU A 27 -22.01 -7.70 -4.56
N LEU A 28 -21.62 -8.63 -5.43
CA LEU A 28 -20.27 -9.19 -5.45
C LEU A 28 -19.23 -8.09 -5.63
N PHE A 29 -19.44 -7.16 -6.56
CA PHE A 29 -18.52 -6.06 -6.81
C PHE A 29 -18.47 -5.09 -5.62
N ALA A 30 -19.63 -4.75 -5.05
CA ALA A 30 -19.76 -3.87 -3.89
C ALA A 30 -19.04 -4.42 -2.64
N LEU A 31 -18.97 -5.74 -2.47
CA LEU A 31 -18.22 -6.39 -1.38
C LEU A 31 -16.73 -6.57 -1.71
N SER A 32 -16.41 -6.93 -2.96
CA SER A 32 -15.04 -7.28 -3.37
C SER A 32 -14.12 -6.07 -3.47
N VAL A 33 -14.62 -4.94 -3.97
CA VAL A 33 -13.84 -3.70 -4.12
C VAL A 33 -13.32 -3.15 -2.78
N PRO A 34 -14.15 -2.90 -1.76
CA PRO A 34 -13.66 -2.37 -0.49
C PRO A 34 -12.74 -3.37 0.22
N LEU A 35 -13.02 -4.68 0.10
CA LEU A 35 -12.14 -5.72 0.62
C LEU A 35 -10.76 -5.66 -0.05
N TRP A 36 -10.70 -5.57 -1.37
CA TRP A 36 -9.45 -5.42 -2.11
C TRP A 36 -8.68 -4.15 -1.70
N VAL A 37 -9.37 -3.01 -1.59
CA VAL A 37 -8.75 -1.76 -1.15
C VAL A 37 -8.21 -1.87 0.28
N ALA A 38 -8.96 -2.50 1.19
CA ALA A 38 -8.54 -2.73 2.56
C ALA A 38 -7.31 -3.66 2.65
N LEU A 39 -7.25 -4.71 1.82
CA LEU A 39 -6.09 -5.60 1.74
C LEU A 39 -4.85 -4.85 1.23
N ARG A 40 -4.99 -4.03 0.18
CA ARG A 40 -3.87 -3.21 -0.33
C ARG A 40 -3.39 -2.19 0.69
N ARG A 41 -4.31 -1.54 1.41
CA ARG A 41 -3.95 -0.54 2.44
C ARG A 41 -3.30 -1.19 3.66
N SER A 42 -3.71 -2.40 4.03
CA SER A 42 -3.10 -3.21 5.10
C SER A 42 -1.69 -3.70 4.77
N ASN A 43 -1.34 -3.68 3.48
CA ASN A 43 0.00 -4.02 3.03
C ASN A 43 0.98 -2.84 3.13
N GLU A 44 0.54 -1.59 3.26
CA GLU A 44 1.46 -0.47 3.46
C GLU A 44 2.15 -0.56 4.83
N LEU A 45 3.47 -0.73 4.82
CA LEU A 45 4.28 -0.87 6.04
C LEU A 45 4.65 0.50 6.61
N PHE A 46 5.26 1.35 5.79
CA PHE A 46 5.59 2.72 6.14
C PHE A 46 5.77 3.61 4.91
N VAL A 47 5.68 4.92 5.15
CA VAL A 47 6.00 5.97 4.18
C VAL A 47 7.03 6.90 4.82
N LEU A 48 8.17 7.04 4.15
CA LEU A 48 9.29 7.89 4.54
C LEU A 48 9.45 8.98 3.50
N ARG A 49 9.55 10.24 3.92
CA ARG A 49 9.84 11.37 3.05
C ARG A 49 11.24 11.87 3.36
N VAL A 50 12.07 11.97 2.35
CA VAL A 50 13.40 12.55 2.44
C VAL A 50 13.32 13.98 1.93
N ARG A 51 13.80 14.93 2.75
CA ARG A 51 13.91 16.35 2.37
C ARG A 51 15.36 16.80 2.54
N GLY A 52 16.01 17.20 1.46
CA GLY A 52 17.42 17.62 1.46
C GLY A 52 18.35 16.59 2.10
N GLY A 53 18.11 15.29 1.85
CA GLY A 53 18.90 14.20 2.45
C GLY A 53 18.51 13.79 3.88
N ARG A 54 17.48 14.40 4.47
CA ARG A 54 17.00 14.05 5.81
C ARG A 54 15.72 13.20 5.74
N PRO A 55 15.75 11.93 6.15
CA PRO A 55 14.56 11.10 6.19
C PRO A 55 13.64 11.48 7.36
N GLU A 56 12.35 11.61 7.06
CA GLU A 56 11.27 11.87 8.00
C GLU A 56 10.19 10.81 7.83
N LEU A 57 9.80 10.17 8.93
CA LEU A 57 8.73 9.18 8.92
C LEU A 57 7.37 9.88 8.86
N VAL A 58 6.68 9.75 7.72
CA VAL A 58 5.34 10.31 7.51
C VAL A 58 4.29 9.40 8.13
N ARG A 59 4.41 8.09 7.90
CA ARG A 59 3.41 7.11 8.31
C ARG A 59 4.01 5.74 8.55
N GLY A 60 3.36 4.96 9.41
CA GLY A 60 3.65 3.54 9.64
C GLY A 60 4.63 3.30 10.77
N ARG A 61 5.24 2.11 10.74
CA ARG A 61 6.21 1.64 11.73
C ARG A 61 7.48 1.21 11.01
N ILE A 62 8.61 1.51 11.64
CA ILE A 62 9.93 1.21 11.09
C ILE A 62 10.86 0.87 12.25
N PRO A 63 11.56 -0.28 12.21
CA PRO A 63 12.61 -0.59 13.17
C PRO A 63 13.69 0.49 13.16
N GLN A 64 14.21 0.85 14.34
CA GLN A 64 15.21 1.92 14.45
C GLN A 64 16.44 1.66 13.57
N ALA A 65 16.94 0.43 13.55
CA ALA A 65 18.06 0.02 12.69
C ALA A 65 17.79 0.30 11.20
N LEU A 66 16.60 -0.04 10.70
CA LEU A 66 16.23 0.25 9.31
C LEU A 66 16.15 1.76 9.03
N PHE A 67 15.66 2.55 9.99
CA PHE A 67 15.64 4.00 9.86
C PHE A 67 17.06 4.58 9.80
N ASP A 68 17.95 4.12 10.67
CA ASP A 68 19.34 4.57 10.72
C ASP A 68 20.10 4.16 9.44
N ASP A 69 19.94 2.92 8.98
CA ASP A 69 20.52 2.45 7.70
C ASP A 69 20.03 3.28 6.50
N LEU A 70 18.74 3.66 6.49
CA LEU A 70 18.21 4.56 5.46
C LEU A 70 18.76 5.98 5.60
N ALA A 71 18.92 6.49 6.82
CA ALA A 71 19.54 7.79 7.05
C ALA A 71 20.97 7.84 6.54
N ASP A 72 21.73 6.75 6.71
CA ASP A 72 23.09 6.63 6.18
C ASP A 72 23.11 6.57 4.64
N VAL A 73 22.13 5.92 4.00
CA VAL A 73 22.01 5.92 2.53
C VAL A 73 21.77 7.32 1.97
N PHE A 74 21.00 8.15 2.67
CA PHE A 74 20.72 9.53 2.26
C PHE A 74 21.73 10.55 2.82
N ALA A 75 22.61 10.14 3.74
CA ALA A 75 23.63 11.00 4.31
C ALA A 75 24.52 11.57 3.20
N GLY A 76 24.67 12.90 3.19
CA GLY A 76 25.45 13.61 2.18
C GLY A 76 24.77 13.78 0.82
N THR A 77 23.56 13.24 0.61
CA THR A 77 22.76 13.53 -0.59
C THR A 77 21.87 14.76 -0.34
N ARG A 78 21.64 15.59 -1.35
CA ARG A 78 20.69 16.74 -1.27
C ARG A 78 19.37 16.46 -2.00
N VAL A 79 18.99 15.19 -2.07
CA VAL A 79 17.85 14.76 -2.88
C VAL A 79 16.57 14.74 -2.04
N ASP A 80 15.47 15.15 -2.66
CA ASP A 80 14.13 14.96 -2.14
C ASP A 80 13.54 13.66 -2.69
N ALA A 81 12.95 12.84 -1.82
CA ALA A 81 12.41 11.54 -2.18
C ALA A 81 11.19 11.18 -1.35
N GLU A 82 10.29 10.37 -1.92
CA GLU A 82 9.28 9.64 -1.16
C GLU A 82 9.55 8.14 -1.31
N ILE A 83 9.59 7.44 -0.19
CA ILE A 83 9.81 6.01 -0.12
C ILE A 83 8.59 5.40 0.54
N ARG A 84 7.83 4.64 -0.24
CA ARG A 84 6.70 3.87 0.26
C ARG A 84 7.07 2.40 0.24
N VAL A 85 6.97 1.75 1.39
CA VAL A 85 7.26 0.33 1.52
C VAL A 85 5.95 -0.42 1.78
N VAL A 86 5.69 -1.43 0.95
CA VAL A 86 4.50 -2.27 1.03
C VAL A 86 4.91 -3.73 1.22
N ALA A 87 4.07 -4.54 1.85
CA ALA A 87 4.23 -5.97 1.97
C ALA A 87 3.59 -6.65 0.76
N GLU A 88 4.38 -7.40 -0.02
CA GLU A 88 3.92 -8.19 -1.15
C GLU A 88 4.54 -9.58 -1.07
N GLY A 89 3.70 -10.63 -1.05
CA GLY A 89 4.18 -12.01 -0.87
C GLY A 89 5.00 -12.23 0.41
N GLY A 90 4.71 -11.48 1.49
CA GLY A 90 5.45 -11.55 2.76
C GLY A 90 6.82 -10.84 2.75
N ARG A 91 7.22 -10.22 1.64
CA ARG A 91 8.47 -9.46 1.51
C ARG A 91 8.17 -7.97 1.38
N PRO A 92 9.05 -7.08 1.86
CA PRO A 92 8.90 -5.66 1.62
C PRO A 92 9.26 -5.32 0.17
N ARG A 93 8.37 -4.60 -0.51
CA ARG A 93 8.61 -3.98 -1.80
C ARG A 93 8.71 -2.48 -1.64
N VAL A 94 9.72 -1.89 -2.26
CA VAL A 94 9.96 -0.45 -2.23
C VAL A 94 9.39 0.21 -3.48
N LEU A 95 8.53 1.20 -3.26
CA LEU A 95 8.08 2.17 -4.25
C LEU A 95 8.80 3.48 -3.97
N LEU A 96 9.67 3.90 -4.88
CA LEU A 96 10.46 5.12 -4.77
C LEU A 96 9.94 6.16 -5.77
N SER A 97 9.70 7.37 -5.28
CA SER A 97 9.44 8.56 -6.10
C SER A 97 10.58 9.55 -5.91
N GLY A 98 11.23 9.96 -7.00
CA GLY A 98 12.37 10.88 -6.98
C GLY A 98 13.68 10.20 -7.45
N PRO A 99 14.52 9.69 -6.52
CA PRO A 99 15.84 9.19 -6.87
C PRO A 99 15.80 7.92 -7.71
N GLN A 100 16.62 7.88 -8.77
CA GLN A 100 16.81 6.74 -9.66
C GLN A 100 18.25 6.20 -9.59
N GLY A 101 18.52 5.08 -10.27
CA GLY A 101 19.87 4.50 -10.38
C GLY A 101 20.40 3.91 -9.07
N ALA A 102 21.69 4.16 -8.78
CA ALA A 102 22.41 3.53 -7.67
C ALA A 102 21.81 3.83 -6.28
N LEU A 103 21.20 5.01 -6.09
CA LEU A 103 20.57 5.38 -4.83
C LEU A 103 19.28 4.57 -4.60
N ALA A 104 18.44 4.43 -5.63
CA ALA A 104 17.25 3.59 -5.57
C ALA A 104 17.59 2.12 -5.27
N GLN A 105 18.66 1.60 -5.87
CA GLN A 105 19.11 0.24 -5.61
C GLN A 105 19.64 0.06 -4.18
N ARG A 106 20.40 1.03 -3.65
CA ARG A 106 20.84 1.01 -2.25
C ARG A 106 19.67 0.99 -1.27
N VAL A 107 18.65 1.82 -1.50
CA VAL A 107 17.42 1.81 -0.68
C VAL A 107 16.75 0.43 -0.73
N ARG A 108 16.61 -0.17 -1.91
CA ARG A 108 16.05 -1.54 -2.05
C ARG A 108 16.86 -2.58 -1.30
N ASN A 109 18.19 -2.51 -1.37
CA ASN A 109 19.07 -3.43 -0.65
C ASN A 109 18.91 -3.29 0.87
N VAL A 110 18.87 -2.06 1.38
CA VAL A 110 18.69 -1.79 2.80
C VAL A 110 17.34 -2.31 3.29
N VAL A 111 16.24 -1.97 2.60
CA VAL A 111 14.90 -2.45 2.98
C VAL A 111 14.76 -3.96 2.82
N GLY A 112 15.35 -4.53 1.77
CA GLY A 112 15.29 -5.96 1.45
C GLY A 112 15.98 -6.87 2.47
N ARG A 113 16.82 -6.33 3.36
CA ARG A 113 17.41 -7.08 4.48
C ARG A 113 16.40 -7.40 5.59
N PHE A 114 15.31 -6.65 5.68
CA PHE A 114 14.29 -6.84 6.70
C PHE A 114 13.09 -7.60 6.15
N ARG A 115 12.48 -8.44 6.98
CA ARG A 115 11.21 -9.11 6.64
C ARG A 115 10.05 -8.16 6.89
N ALA A 116 8.95 -8.32 6.14
CA ALA A 116 7.76 -7.48 6.34
C ALA A 116 7.21 -7.57 7.77
N ALA A 117 7.28 -8.74 8.40
CA ALA A 117 6.88 -8.94 9.80
C ALA A 117 7.74 -8.15 10.79
N GLU A 118 9.06 -8.10 10.58
CA GLU A 118 9.99 -7.34 11.42
C GLU A 118 9.73 -5.84 11.31
N ILE A 119 9.45 -5.36 10.08
CA ILE A 119 9.09 -3.97 9.86
C ILE A 119 7.79 -3.61 10.59
N ARG A 120 6.76 -4.47 10.52
CA ARG A 120 5.49 -4.30 11.25
C ARG A 120 5.67 -4.30 12.77
N ALA A 121 6.59 -5.12 13.27
CA ALA A 121 6.93 -5.21 14.69
C ALA A 121 7.76 -4.01 15.19
N GLY A 122 8.34 -3.21 14.28
CA GLY A 122 9.12 -2.04 14.62
C GLY A 122 8.36 -1.06 15.53
N ARG A 123 9.05 -0.50 16.52
CA ARG A 123 8.51 0.63 17.30
C ARG A 123 8.58 1.90 16.45
N ARG A 124 7.62 2.81 16.61
CA ARG A 124 7.61 4.10 15.89
C ARG A 124 8.95 4.80 16.16
N ALA A 125 9.70 5.14 15.10
CA ALA A 125 10.97 5.83 15.24
C ALA A 125 10.78 7.09 16.11
N PRO A 126 11.67 7.35 17.09
CA PRO A 126 11.58 8.52 17.93
C PRO A 126 11.73 9.75 17.03
N ASN A 127 10.70 10.59 17.05
CA ASN A 127 10.67 11.83 16.28
C ASN A 127 11.81 12.74 16.75
N ARG A 128 12.99 12.69 16.11
CA ARG A 128 14.14 13.55 16.46
C ARG A 128 13.79 15.05 16.29
N ALA A 129 12.79 15.38 15.46
CA ALA A 129 12.27 16.75 15.35
C ALA A 129 11.55 17.22 16.64
N ALA A 130 10.95 16.32 17.42
CA ALA A 130 10.31 16.66 18.69
C ALA A 130 11.34 16.99 19.79
N ARG A 131 12.53 16.35 19.79
CA ARG A 131 13.56 16.57 20.81
C ARG A 131 14.23 17.95 20.75
N ARG A 132 14.22 18.63 19.59
CA ARG A 132 14.82 19.97 19.46
C ARG A 132 13.98 21.12 20.02
N ARG A 133 12.70 20.88 20.35
CA ARG A 133 11.82 21.92 20.95
C ARG A 133 11.93 22.02 22.47
N VAL A 134 12.54 21.05 23.14
CA VAL A 134 12.64 21.02 24.62
C VAL A 134 13.99 21.57 25.12
N ALA A 135 14.88 21.96 24.20
CA ALA A 135 16.20 22.51 24.50
C ALA A 135 16.29 24.02 24.20
N ARG A 136 15.16 24.74 24.24
CA ARG A 136 15.10 26.19 24.16
C ARG A 136 14.44 26.76 25.40
#